data_AF-A0A8C9F3U8-F1
#
_entry.id   AF-A0A8C9F3U8-F1
#
_cell.length_a   1.000
_cell.length_b   1.000
_cell.length_c   1.000
_cell.angle_alpha   90.00
_cell.angle_beta   90.00
_cell.angle_gamma   90.00
#
_symmetry.space_group_name_H-M   'P 1'
#
loop_
_entity.id
_entity.type
_entity.pdbx_description
1 polymer ?
#
loop_
_entity_poly.entity_id
_entity_poly.type
_entity_poly.pdbx_seq_one_letter_code
_entity_poly.pdbx_strand_id
1 'polypeptide(L)' 'MVFEALLDGSFGSCHTQCEEYQAACHKLFPFTSAFMPATNEDDSGIAAVNHTAINHDLLSNEI' A
#
# COMPACT_ATOMS: atom_id res chain seq x y z
N MET A 1 -14.23 12.22 9.37
CA MET A 1 -14.56 10.78 9.27
C MET A 1 -13.27 10.03 8.94
N VAL A 2 -13.20 8.72 9.19
CA VAL A 2 -12.03 7.90 8.84
C VAL A 2 -11.68 8.04 7.35
N PHE A 3 -12.70 8.13 6.48
CA PHE A 3 -12.50 8.34 5.05
C PHE A 3 -11.78 9.64 4.69
N GLU A 4 -12.19 10.78 5.27
CA GLU A 4 -11.50 12.06 5.04
C GLU A 4 -10.05 12.03 5.53
N ALA A 5 -9.80 11.37 6.67
CA ALA A 5 -8.45 11.20 7.21
C ALA A 5 -7.56 10.29 6.34
N LEU A 6 -8.18 9.39 5.56
CA LEU A 6 -7.48 8.56 4.57
C LEU A 6 -7.15 9.37 3.31
N LEU A 7 -8.06 10.26 2.90
CA LEU A 7 -7.87 11.15 1.75
C LEU A 7 -6.82 12.24 2.03
N ASP A 8 -6.81 12.80 3.24
CA ASP A 8 -5.91 13.89 3.62
C ASP A 8 -4.54 13.41 4.15
N GLY A 9 -4.38 12.10 4.40
CA GLY A 9 -3.15 11.50 4.94
C GLY A 9 -2.86 11.83 6.40
N SER A 10 -3.85 12.29 7.17
CA SER A 10 -3.73 12.77 8.56
C SER A 10 -3.35 11.67 9.58
N PHE A 11 -3.38 10.40 9.18
CA PHE A 11 -2.92 9.29 10.03
C PHE A 11 -1.40 9.30 10.31
N GLY A 12 -0.63 10.05 9.52
CA GLY A 12 0.83 10.17 9.68
C GLY A 12 1.57 8.90 9.26
N SER A 13 2.91 8.98 9.27
CA SER A 13 3.76 7.82 9.00
C SER A 13 4.11 7.10 10.30
N CYS A 14 4.03 5.77 10.30
CA CYS A 14 4.49 4.92 11.41
C CYS A 14 5.66 4.04 10.98
N HIS A 15 6.59 4.61 10.20
CA HIS A 15 7.65 3.87 9.49
C HIS A 15 8.33 2.80 10.36
N THR A 16 8.77 3.16 11.57
CA THR A 16 9.41 2.22 12.52
C THR A 16 8.51 1.04 12.90
N GLN A 17 7.23 1.29 13.24
CA GLN A 17 6.29 0.20 13.58
C GLN A 17 5.96 -0.67 12.36
N CYS A 18 5.90 -0.06 11.18
CA CYS A 18 5.66 -0.78 9.93
C CYS A 18 6.81 -1.73 9.62
N GLU A 19 8.07 -1.27 9.74
CA GLU A 19 9.27 -2.10 9.55
C GLU A 19 9.36 -3.24 10.58
N GLU A 20 9.10 -2.95 11.85
CA GLU A 20 9.10 -3.97 12.92
C GLU A 20 8.04 -5.05 12.67
N TYR A 21 6.82 -4.64 12.32
CA TYR A 21 5.73 -5.55 11.96
C TYR A 21 6.09 -6.38 10.72
N GLN A 22 6.61 -5.73 9.68
CA GLN A 22 7.04 -6.36 8.45
C GLN A 22 8.10 -7.44 8.72
N ALA A 23 9.12 -7.12 9.52
CA ALA A 23 10.18 -8.06 9.91
C ALA A 23 9.64 -9.24 10.75
N ALA A 24 8.69 -8.99 11.66
CA ALA A 24 8.06 -10.04 12.44
C ALA A 24 7.23 -10.99 11.56
N CYS A 25 6.46 -10.44 10.64
CA CYS A 25 5.63 -11.22 9.71
C CYS A 25 6.46 -11.98 8.68
N HIS A 26 7.57 -11.42 8.19
CA HIS A 26 8.47 -12.11 7.25
C HIS A 26 9.11 -13.35 7.87
N LYS A 27 9.41 -13.34 9.18
CA LYS A 27 9.89 -14.53 9.90
C LYS A 27 8.87 -15.67 9.91
N LEU A 28 7.58 -15.33 9.98
CA LEU A 28 6.49 -16.31 9.98
C LEU A 28 6.15 -16.77 8.56
N PHE A 29 6.24 -15.86 7.59
CA PHE A 29 5.88 -16.10 6.21
C PHE A 29 6.98 -15.61 5.25
N PRO A 30 8.09 -16.36 5.11
CA PRO A 30 9.28 -15.89 4.39
C PRO A 30 9.06 -15.63 2.90
N PHE A 31 8.01 -16.22 2.31
CA PHE A 31 7.73 -16.13 0.88
C PHE A 31 6.64 -15.10 0.54
N THR A 32 6.09 -14.39 1.53
CA THR A 32 5.06 -13.38 1.23
C THR A 32 5.75 -12.07 0.83
N SER A 33 5.46 -11.63 -0.39
CA SER A 33 6.01 -10.37 -0.93
C SER A 33 5.58 -9.15 -0.11
N ALA A 34 4.39 -9.17 0.48
CA ALA A 34 3.88 -8.09 1.32
C ALA A 34 4.75 -7.81 2.56
N PHE A 35 5.53 -8.80 3.03
CA PHE A 35 6.43 -8.64 4.17
C PHE A 35 7.91 -8.58 3.79
N MET A 36 8.24 -8.55 2.50
CA MET A 36 9.64 -8.39 2.10
C MET A 36 10.08 -6.94 2.30
N PRO A 37 11.21 -6.69 3.00
CA PRO A 37 11.77 -5.36 3.12
C PRO A 37 11.92 -4.75 1.73
N ALA A 38 11.55 -3.47 1.57
CA ALA A 38 11.82 -2.78 0.32
C ALA A 38 13.34 -2.81 0.09
N THR A 39 13.79 -3.61 -0.87
CA THR A 39 15.17 -3.56 -1.34
C THR A 39 15.37 -2.14 -1.83
N ASN A 40 16.27 -1.45 -1.15
CA ASN A 40 16.77 -0.10 -1.35
C ASN A 40 16.98 0.29 -2.82
N GLU A 41 15.89 0.60 -3.50
CA GLU A 41 15.84 1.44 -4.68
C GLU A 41 14.74 2.48 -4.44
N ASP A 42 15.22 3.67 -4.04
CA ASP A 42 14.60 4.98 -4.22
C ASP A 42 13.11 5.10 -3.88
N ASP A 43 12.84 5.65 -2.70
CA ASP A 43 11.78 6.63 -2.42
C ASP A 43 10.66 6.77 -3.46
N SER A 44 9.80 5.76 -3.65
CA SER A 44 8.57 5.87 -4.48
C SER A 44 7.68 4.65 -4.28
N GLY A 45 7.14 4.46 -3.08
CA GLY A 45 6.39 3.24 -2.82
C GLY A 45 5.50 3.18 -1.61
N ILE A 46 5.22 4.29 -0.92
CA ILE A 46 3.86 4.38 -0.37
C ILE A 46 3.03 4.60 -1.61
N ALA A 47 2.46 3.51 -2.15
CA ALA A 47 1.46 3.59 -3.18
C ALA A 47 0.36 4.49 -2.61
N ALA A 48 0.46 5.79 -2.89
CA ALA A 48 -0.66 6.66 -2.96
C ALA A 48 -1.59 5.93 -3.93
N VAL A 49 -2.56 5.24 -3.34
CA VAL A 49 -3.75 4.76 -4.01
C VAL A 49 -4.45 6.03 -4.46
N ASN A 50 -3.91 6.64 -5.52
CA ASN A 50 -4.50 7.75 -6.23
C ASN A 50 -5.68 7.15 -6.97
N HIS A 51 -6.79 6.98 -6.25
CA HIS A 51 -8.12 6.82 -6.80
C HIS A 51 -8.53 8.10 -7.52
N THR A 52 -7.88 8.43 -8.63
CA THR A 52 -8.35 9.45 -9.56
C THR A 52 -8.10 8.99 -10.99
N ALA A 53 -8.71 7.85 -11.33
CA ALA A 53 -9.09 7.52 -12.70
C ALA A 53 -10.39 6.73 -12.66
N ILE A 54 -11.43 7.35 -12.09
CA ILE A 54 -12.80 7.11 -12.56
C ILE A 54 -12.79 7.59 -14.01
N ASN A 55 -12.73 6.66 -14.97
CA ASN A 55 -13.18 6.73 -16.36
C ASN A 55 -12.71 5.44 -17.05
N HIS A 56 -13.47 4.60 -17.76
CA HIS A 56 -14.90 4.54 -18.06
C HIS A 56 -15.20 3.26 -18.90
N ASP A 57 -14.24 2.58 -19.53
CA ASP A 57 -14.57 1.80 -20.74
C ASP A 57 -13.91 0.41 -20.87
N LEU A 58 -14.09 -0.51 -19.90
CA LEU A 58 -13.65 -1.90 -20.15
C LEU A 58 -14.45 -2.97 -19.39
N LEU A 59 -15.77 -2.85 -19.36
CA LEU A 59 -16.68 -3.94 -19.03
C LEU A 59 -17.81 -4.04 -20.07
N SER A 60 -17.47 -3.95 -21.35
CA SER A 60 -18.31 -4.51 -22.42
C SER A 60 -17.91 -5.97 -22.58
N ASN A 61 -18.40 -6.83 -21.67
CA ASN A 61 -18.39 -8.26 -21.90
C ASN A 61 -19.48 -8.60 -22.94
N GLU A 62 -19.03 -9.31 -23.97
CA GLU A 62 -19.76 -9.97 -25.04
C GLU A 62 -21.10 -10.64 -24.70
N ILE A 63 -22.08 -10.49 -25.61
CA ILE A 63 -23.08 -11.52 -25.98
C ILE A 63 -23.22 -11.51 -27.50
#